data_AF-A0A536JVN0-F1
#
_entry.id   AF-A0A536JVN0-F1
#
_cell.length_a   1.000
_cell.length_b   1.000
_cell.length_c   1.000
_cell.angle_alpha   90.00
_cell.angle_beta   90.00
_cell.angle_gamma   90.00
#
_symmetry.space_group_name_H-M   'P 1'
#
loop_
_entity.id
_entity.type
_entity.pdbx_description
1 polymer ?
#
loop_
_entity_poly.entity_id
_entity_poly.type
_entity_poly.pdbx_seq_one_letter_code
_entity_poly.pdbx_strand_id
1 'polypeptide(L)'
;MSQEDAEDIEVGEPIYECPDCGSVTIRGKWSIEGARTLTAAARMLRDYAHELEHMRASGLELASPVEADYGIVRPGGASSDDLDDRDDLA
;
A
#
# COMPACT_ATOMS: atom_id res chain seq x y z
N MET A 1 29.50 -12.00 -5.39
CA MET A 1 28.25 -11.22 -5.20
C MET A 1 27.16 -12.26 -5.06
N SER A 2 26.85 -12.61 -3.82
CA SER A 2 25.89 -13.66 -3.51
C SER A 2 24.53 -13.18 -4.01
N GLN A 3 23.88 -14.01 -4.83
CA GLN A 3 22.46 -13.86 -5.12
C GLN A 3 21.76 -13.86 -3.77
N GLU A 4 21.30 -12.68 -3.36
CA GLU A 4 20.42 -12.50 -2.22
C GLU A 4 19.27 -13.48 -2.40
N ASP A 5 19.07 -14.32 -1.39
CA ASP A 5 17.91 -15.17 -1.23
C ASP A 5 16.68 -14.26 -1.35
N ALA A 6 16.14 -14.15 -2.57
CA ALA A 6 14.80 -13.64 -2.79
C ALA A 6 13.88 -14.69 -2.16
N GLU A 7 13.67 -14.55 -0.85
CA GLU A 7 12.71 -15.34 -0.09
C GLU A 7 11.42 -15.40 -0.93
N ASP A 8 10.87 -16.59 -1.11
CA ASP A 8 9.59 -16.81 -1.79
C ASP A 8 8.53 -16.05 -0.98
N ILE A 9 8.33 -14.77 -1.30
CA ILE A 9 7.30 -13.95 -0.69
C ILE A 9 5.97 -14.58 -1.12
N GLU A 10 5.28 -15.23 -0.18
CA GLU A 10 3.97 -15.83 -0.40
C GLU A 10 3.04 -14.82 -1.06
N VAL A 11 2.52 -15.17 -2.23
CA VAL A 11 1.55 -14.35 -2.96
C VAL A 11 0.30 -14.17 -2.11
N GLY A 12 -0.07 -12.92 -1.83
CA GLY A 12 -1.28 -12.57 -1.11
C GLY A 12 -2.17 -11.59 -1.87
N GLU A 13 -3.24 -11.15 -1.21
CA GLU A 13 -4.17 -10.19 -1.79
C GLU A 13 -3.57 -8.78 -1.84
N PRO A 14 -3.78 -8.02 -2.94
CA PRO A 14 -3.23 -6.68 -3.09
C PRO A 14 -3.83 -5.66 -2.11
N ILE A 15 -4.99 -5.95 -1.52
CA ILE A 15 -5.61 -5.17 -0.45
C ILE A 15 -5.96 -6.13 0.67
N TYR A 16 -5.55 -5.81 1.89
CA TYR A 16 -5.82 -6.60 3.07
C TYR A 16 -6.30 -5.70 4.20
N GLU A 17 -7.46 -6.00 4.78
CA GLU A 17 -7.97 -5.31 5.96
C GLU A 17 -7.60 -6.09 7.23
N CYS A 18 -6.95 -5.43 8.18
CA CYS A 18 -6.65 -6.02 9.47
C CYS A 18 -7.94 -6.10 10.32
N PRO A 19 -8.39 -7.31 10.71
CA PRO A 19 -9.65 -7.46 11.43
C PRO A 19 -9.61 -6.87 12.85
N ASP A 20 -8.42 -6.70 13.42
CA ASP A 20 -8.26 -6.27 14.82
C ASP A 20 -8.29 -4.74 14.99
N CYS A 21 -7.76 -3.99 14.00
CA CYS A 21 -7.62 -2.54 14.11
C CYS A 21 -8.24 -1.76 12.94
N GLY A 22 -8.80 -2.44 11.93
CA GLY A 22 -9.45 -1.81 10.78
C GLY A 22 -8.49 -1.04 9.87
N SER A 23 -7.18 -1.21 10.03
CA SER A 23 -6.21 -0.64 9.08
C SER A 23 -6.23 -1.45 7.79
N VAL A 24 -6.18 -0.75 6.65
CA VAL A 24 -6.10 -1.38 5.34
C VAL A 24 -4.66 -1.29 4.82
N THR A 25 -4.10 -2.43 4.45
CA THR A 25 -2.79 -2.53 3.80
C THR A 25 -2.98 -2.69 2.31
N ILE A 26 -2.26 -1.89 1.52
CA ILE A 26 -2.21 -1.99 0.06
C ILE A 26 -0.83 -2.50 -0.38
N ARG A 27 -0.79 -3.39 -1.38
CA ARG A 27 0.42 -4.05 -1.91
C ARG A 27 0.42 -4.03 -3.43
N GLY A 28 1.19 -3.10 -3.98
CA GLY A 28 1.29 -2.87 -5.42
C GLY A 28 1.86 -4.07 -6.18
N LYS A 29 2.82 -4.82 -5.62
CA LYS A 29 3.46 -5.96 -6.29
C LYS A 29 2.45 -7.02 -6.74
N TRP A 30 1.39 -7.25 -5.96
CA TRP A 30 0.40 -8.29 -6.24
C TRP A 30 -0.78 -7.81 -7.11
N SER A 31 -0.84 -6.52 -7.43
CA SER A 31 -1.96 -5.93 -8.21
C SER A 31 -2.10 -6.49 -9.63
N ILE A 32 -1.06 -7.15 -10.17
CA ILE A 32 -1.05 -7.76 -11.51
C ILE A 32 -0.81 -9.26 -11.50
N GLU A 33 -0.87 -9.88 -10.32
CA GLU A 33 -0.55 -11.30 -10.16
C GLU A 33 -1.43 -12.20 -11.06
N GLY A 34 -0.82 -13.22 -11.68
CA GLY A 34 -1.53 -14.11 -12.60
C GLY A 34 -1.77 -13.54 -14.02
N ALA A 35 -1.38 -12.29 -14.32
CA ALA A 35 -1.46 -11.75 -15.67
C ALA A 35 -0.54 -12.50 -16.65
N ARG A 36 -1.10 -13.08 -17.71
CA ARG A 36 -0.34 -13.82 -18.75
C ARG A 36 -0.02 -13.00 -20.01
N THR A 37 -0.54 -11.77 -20.08
CA THR A 37 -0.32 -10.87 -21.22
C THR A 37 -0.18 -9.43 -20.74
N LEU A 38 0.50 -8.59 -21.52
CA LEU A 38 0.62 -7.15 -21.24
C LEU A 38 -0.76 -6.47 -21.19
N THR A 39 -1.70 -6.88 -22.03
CA THR A 39 -3.06 -6.35 -22.01
C THR A 39 -3.79 -6.73 -20.73
N ALA A 40 -3.60 -7.96 -20.22
CA ALA A 40 -4.17 -8.37 -18.95
C ALA A 40 -3.56 -7.57 -17.78
N ALA A 41 -2.23 -7.47 -17.70
CA ALA A 41 -1.56 -6.70 -16.67
C ALA A 41 -1.99 -5.22 -16.68
N ALA A 42 -2.09 -4.60 -17.87
CA ALA A 42 -2.54 -3.21 -18.00
C ALA A 42 -3.99 -3.01 -17.56
N ARG A 43 -4.88 -4.01 -17.75
CA ARG A 43 -6.25 -3.95 -17.24
C ARG A 43 -6.27 -4.05 -15.72
N MET A 44 -5.54 -5.01 -15.15
CA MET A 44 -5.47 -5.21 -13.71
C MET A 44 -4.93 -3.97 -12.97
N LEU A 45 -3.92 -3.29 -13.53
CA LEU A 45 -3.43 -2.01 -12.97
C LEU A 45 -4.50 -0.92 -12.97
N ARG A 46 -5.32 -0.83 -14.02
CA ARG A 46 -6.41 0.17 -14.09
C ARG A 46 -7.52 -0.16 -13.10
N ASP A 47 -7.89 -1.43 -13.01
CA ASP A 47 -8.89 -1.90 -12.06
C ASP A 47 -8.42 -1.63 -10.63
N TYR A 48 -7.15 -1.91 -10.32
CA TYR A 48 -6.54 -1.59 -9.03
C TYR A 48 -6.51 -0.09 -8.76
N ALA A 49 -6.16 0.74 -9.75
CA ALA A 49 -6.20 2.20 -9.60
C ALA A 49 -7.62 2.71 -9.29
N HIS A 50 -8.65 2.17 -9.95
CA HIS A 50 -10.04 2.50 -9.64
C HIS A 50 -10.44 2.10 -8.23
N GLU A 51 -9.94 0.98 -7.71
CA GLU A 51 -10.18 0.58 -6.32
C GLU A 51 -9.54 1.56 -5.33
N LEU A 52 -8.31 2.03 -5.61
CA LEU A 52 -7.67 3.09 -4.80
C LEU A 52 -8.49 4.39 -4.81
N GLU A 53 -9.04 4.78 -5.97
CA GLU A 53 -9.93 5.93 -6.10
C GLU A 53 -11.24 5.73 -5.32
N HIS A 54 -11.79 4.51 -5.32
CA HIS A 54 -12.99 4.17 -4.56
C HIS A 54 -12.75 4.28 -3.05
N MET A 55 -11.63 3.74 -2.55
CA MET A 55 -11.21 3.91 -1.16
C MET A 55 -11.06 5.39 -0.79
N ARG A 56 -10.46 6.18 -1.66
CA ARG A 56 -10.35 7.64 -1.45
C ARG A 56 -11.72 8.31 -1.36
N ALA A 57 -12.66 7.92 -2.21
CA ALA A 57 -14.02 8.43 -2.20
C ALA A 57 -14.81 8.02 -0.95
N SER A 58 -14.47 6.90 -0.31
CA SER A 58 -15.06 6.46 0.95
C SER A 58 -14.45 7.13 2.20
N GLY A 59 -13.50 8.06 2.01
CA GLY A 59 -12.89 8.84 3.09
C GLY A 59 -11.61 8.23 3.66
N LEU A 60 -11.05 7.21 2.98
CA LEU A 60 -9.74 6.65 3.31
C LEU A 60 -8.62 7.46 2.66
N GLU A 61 -7.47 7.51 3.32
CA GLU A 61 -6.27 8.19 2.85
C GLU A 61 -5.03 7.38 3.26
N LEU A 62 -3.90 7.63 2.57
CA LEU A 62 -2.60 7.09 2.96
C LEU A 62 -2.17 7.67 4.32
N ALA A 63 -1.72 6.81 5.23
CA ALA A 63 -1.15 7.21 6.51
C ALA A 63 0.30 7.73 6.37
N SER A 64 1.01 7.31 5.31
CA SER A 64 2.38 7.69 4.97
C SER A 64 2.61 7.47 3.47
N PRO A 65 3.72 7.98 2.89
CA PRO A 65 4.12 7.59 1.54
C PRO A 65 4.19 6.07 1.38
N VAL A 66 3.88 5.59 0.17
CA VAL A 66 4.05 4.18 -0.19
C VAL A 66 5.54 3.90 -0.38
N GLU A 67 6.05 2.88 0.29
CA GLU A 67 7.45 2.45 0.19
C GLU A 67 7.51 1.01 -0.27
N ALA A 68 8.37 0.72 -1.27
CA ALA A 68 8.54 -0.63 -1.83
C ALA A 68 7.19 -1.35 -2.06
N ASP A 69 6.31 -0.70 -2.82
CA ASP A 69 4.95 -1.17 -3.14
C ASP A 69 3.99 -1.40 -1.96
N TYR A 70 4.38 -1.06 -0.74
CA TYR A 70 3.61 -1.24 0.48
C TYR A 70 3.05 0.10 1.00
N GLY A 71 1.77 0.13 1.38
CA GLY A 71 1.13 1.31 1.97
C GLY A 71 0.11 0.95 3.05
N ILE A 72 -0.03 1.84 4.04
CA ILE A 72 -1.07 1.75 5.08
C ILE A 72 -2.09 2.85 4.83
N VAL A 73 -3.37 2.47 4.84
CA VAL A 73 -4.53 3.31 4.58
C VAL A 73 -5.40 3.36 5.83
N ARG A 74 -5.87 4.56 6.19
CA ARG A 74 -6.73 4.82 7.36
C ARG A 74 -7.80 5.87 7.03
N PRO A 75 -8.94 5.87 7.74
CA PRO A 75 -9.91 6.97 7.65
C PRO A 75 -9.28 8.33 7.97
N GLY A 76 -9.52 9.33 7.13
CA GLY A 76 -9.17 10.73 7.38
C GLY A 76 -7.71 11.15 7.11
N GLY A 77 -6.79 10.23 6.82
CA GLY A 77 -5.37 10.54 6.59
C GLY A 77 -4.67 10.94 7.89
N ALA A 78 -3.38 10.64 8.02
CA ALA A 78 -2.68 10.70 9.31
C ALA A 78 -2.99 11.97 10.12
N SER A 79 -3.28 11.82 11.43
CA SER A 79 -2.79 12.81 12.38
C SER A 79 -1.29 12.80 12.21
N SER A 80 -0.74 13.86 11.61
CA SER A 80 0.69 14.13 11.67
C SER A 80 1.17 13.79 13.07
N ASP A 81 2.28 13.07 13.18
CA ASP A 81 3.21 13.41 14.24
C ASP A 81 3.52 14.90 14.06
N ASP A 82 2.69 15.74 14.68
CA ASP A 82 3.05 16.99 15.33
C ASP A 82 4.01 16.64 16.50
N LEU A 83 5.07 15.87 16.22
CA LEU A 83 6.26 15.82 17.05
C LEU A 83 7.23 16.84 16.46
N ASP A 84 6.79 18.09 16.62
CA ASP A 84 7.57 19.19 17.18
C ASP A 84 9.04 18.82 17.38
N ASP A 85 9.83 19.21 16.40
CA ASP A 85 11.28 19.40 16.43
C ASP A 85 11.62 20.46 17.50
N ARG A 86 11.40 20.13 18.78
CA ARG A 86 11.72 20.98 19.93
C ARG A 86 12.73 20.31 20.85
N ASP A 87 13.80 21.07 21.08
CA ASP A 87 14.99 20.83 21.91
C ASP A 87 16.04 19.93 21.21
N ASP A 88 17.23 20.42 20.82
CA ASP A 88 18.15 21.26 21.58
C ASP A 88 18.89 22.31 20.71
N LEU A 89 18.50 23.59 20.89
CA LEU A 89 19.46 24.70 20.88
C LEU A 89 19.73 25.05 22.34
N ALA A 90 20.85 24.57 22.89
CA ALA A 90 21.45 25.08 24.12
C ALA A 90 22.97 25.09 23.99
#